data_AF-A0A2J6TFY7-F1
#
_entry.id   AF-A0A2J6TFY7-F1
#
_cell.length_a   1.000
_cell.length_b   1.000
_cell.length_c   1.000
_cell.angle_alpha   90.00
_cell.angle_beta   90.00
_cell.angle_gamma   90.00
#
_symmetry.space_group_name_H-M   'P 1'
#
loop_
_entity.id
_entity.type
_entity.pdbx_description
1 polymer ?
#
loop_
_entity_poly.entity_id
_entity_poly.type
_entity_poly.pdbx_seq_one_letter_code
_entity_poly.pdbx_strand_id
1 'polypeptide(L)'
;CTWTALHLNIPRKDEGFWSKYLRKLKWMTLTMIAPEYTFWVASGQRSVAIKSLIQLRKYDSWDWTTTHAFYAAMGGFVLVDKEAPDARFPISVEEVIQLLEDKQIPPDGVGLLQHLRQEDIEDRSKANSFAKGLACVQFVCLGLQCSARAAQHLPFTLLELVTVAEAIVTIGTYIMWWNKPFDVTSTIELHISSASTLASSICNPSHSIIASHSSPVISNDGRPSQEGVSENPDVLDVLPLDQRAMMTPANRQHQPQSMEEHDIDPGFLAVGFGALHTAAWNFNFPTLVERNLWRISSLILATSLPIYFLCWIFIMASEEKDSPQKPAILRWIAILIGGVYILARIYTLAECLVSLRRQPLRVYETTKWTLYFPHF
;
A
#
# COMPACT_ATOMS: atom_id res chain seq x y z
N CYS A 1 -5.28 -15.70 6.90
CA CYS A 1 -5.87 -14.82 5.86
C CYS A 1 -4.99 -13.62 5.54
N THR A 2 -4.49 -12.85 6.52
CA THR A 2 -3.67 -11.65 6.26
C THR A 2 -2.42 -11.93 5.43
N TRP A 3 -1.69 -13.01 5.72
CA TRP A 3 -0.51 -13.44 4.94
C TRP A 3 -0.79 -13.66 3.45
N THR A 4 -1.97 -14.20 3.12
CA THR A 4 -2.40 -14.51 1.75
C THR A 4 -3.12 -13.33 1.08
N ALA A 5 -3.40 -12.25 1.81
CA ALA A 5 -4.00 -11.02 1.28
C ALA A 5 -2.95 -10.03 0.75
N LEU A 6 -1.70 -10.18 1.18
CA LEU A 6 -0.63 -9.24 0.89
C LEU A 6 0.03 -9.51 -0.47
N HIS A 7 -0.27 -8.64 -1.43
CA HIS A 7 0.38 -8.60 -2.73
C HIS A 7 1.61 -7.67 -2.68
N LEU A 8 2.71 -8.15 -2.08
CA LEU A 8 3.91 -7.34 -1.90
C LEU A 8 4.72 -7.17 -3.18
N ASN A 9 5.44 -6.05 -3.28
CA ASN A 9 6.30 -5.75 -4.42
C ASN A 9 7.39 -6.81 -4.62
N ILE A 10 7.81 -6.95 -5.88
CA ILE A 10 8.75 -7.99 -6.31
C ILE A 10 10.07 -7.77 -5.54
N PRO A 11 10.59 -8.82 -4.87
CA PRO A 11 11.86 -8.73 -4.17
C PRO A 11 13.01 -8.47 -5.15
N ARG A 12 14.10 -7.86 -4.66
CA ARG A 12 15.32 -7.85 -5.46
C ARG A 12 15.85 -9.29 -5.61
N LYS A 13 16.53 -9.56 -6.73
CA LYS A 13 17.06 -10.90 -7.05
C LYS A 13 18.14 -11.35 -6.06
N ASP A 14 18.94 -10.41 -5.56
CA ASP A 14 19.99 -10.58 -4.53
C ASP A 14 19.44 -10.58 -3.09
N GLU A 15 18.15 -10.29 -2.89
CA GLU A 15 17.56 -10.25 -1.55
C GLU A 15 17.55 -11.65 -0.92
N GLY A 16 18.17 -11.77 0.27
CA GLY A 16 18.22 -13.00 1.04
C GLY A 16 16.83 -13.49 1.49
N PHE A 17 16.70 -14.78 1.77
CA PHE A 17 15.45 -15.40 2.22
C PHE A 17 14.86 -14.71 3.47
N TRP A 18 15.71 -14.42 4.46
CA TRP A 18 15.27 -13.79 5.71
C TRP A 18 14.75 -12.37 5.52
N SER A 19 15.35 -11.58 4.63
CA SER A 19 14.87 -10.24 4.31
C SER A 19 13.47 -10.28 3.68
N LYS A 20 13.25 -11.21 2.73
CA LYS A 20 11.93 -11.45 2.12
C LYS A 20 10.89 -11.85 3.16
N TYR A 21 11.25 -12.78 4.04
CA TYR A 21 10.38 -13.27 5.10
C TYR A 21 10.03 -12.17 6.11
N LEU A 22 11.02 -11.45 6.64
CA LEU A 22 10.82 -10.37 7.62
C LEU A 22 10.02 -9.22 7.04
N ARG A 23 10.23 -8.87 5.76
CA ARG A 23 9.41 -7.87 5.06
C ARG A 23 7.95 -8.30 4.99
N LYS A 24 7.68 -9.56 4.62
CA LYS A 24 6.31 -10.08 4.57
C LYS A 24 5.67 -10.17 5.95
N LEU A 25 6.43 -10.58 6.97
CA LEU A 25 5.99 -10.60 8.35
C LEU A 25 5.67 -9.18 8.86
N LYS A 26 6.51 -8.18 8.57
CA LYS A 26 6.27 -6.78 8.93
C LYS A 26 4.95 -6.27 8.36
N TRP A 27 4.70 -6.51 7.07
CA TRP A 27 3.44 -6.13 6.43
C TRP A 27 2.25 -6.90 7.01
N MET A 28 2.40 -8.19 7.30
CA MET A 28 1.36 -8.98 7.96
C MET A 28 1.00 -8.41 9.34
N THR A 29 2.00 -8.10 10.17
CA THR A 29 1.78 -7.49 11.48
C THR A 29 1.13 -6.12 11.36
N LEU A 30 1.59 -5.30 10.39
CA LEU A 30 0.98 -4.00 10.11
C LEU A 30 -0.49 -4.13 9.72
N THR A 31 -0.85 -5.07 8.84
CA THR A 31 -2.24 -5.31 8.45
C THR A 31 -3.09 -5.82 9.60
N MET A 32 -2.53 -6.58 10.53
CA MET A 32 -3.28 -7.04 11.71
C MET A 32 -3.54 -5.92 12.71
N ILE A 33 -2.62 -4.95 12.82
CA ILE A 33 -2.78 -3.79 13.71
C ILE A 33 -3.67 -2.72 13.04
N ALA A 34 -3.34 -2.36 11.80
CA ALA A 34 -3.99 -1.30 11.01
C ALA A 34 -4.41 -1.85 9.64
N PRO A 35 -5.47 -2.68 9.57
CA PRO A 35 -5.97 -3.23 8.31
C PRO A 35 -6.45 -2.13 7.36
N GLU A 36 -7.04 -1.05 7.88
CA GLU A 36 -7.55 0.08 7.12
C GLU A 36 -6.44 0.87 6.44
N TYR A 37 -5.26 0.92 7.06
CA TYR A 37 -4.07 1.49 6.44
C TYR A 37 -3.63 0.64 5.24
N THR A 38 -3.69 -0.70 5.37
CA THR A 38 -3.36 -1.60 4.26
C THR A 38 -4.37 -1.44 3.11
N PHE A 39 -5.65 -1.30 3.42
CA PHE A 39 -6.67 -0.98 2.41
C PHE A 39 -6.34 0.37 1.75
N TRP A 40 -6.09 1.43 2.51
CA TRP A 40 -5.73 2.73 1.94
C TRP A 40 -4.53 2.66 0.98
N VAL A 41 -3.46 1.97 1.38
CA VAL A 41 -2.29 1.69 0.50
C VAL A 41 -2.71 0.93 -0.75
N ALA A 42 -3.57 -0.08 -0.63
CA ALA A 42 -4.06 -0.84 -1.78
C ALA A 42 -4.89 0.02 -2.74
N SER A 43 -5.71 0.94 -2.20
CA SER A 43 -6.48 1.90 -2.99
C SER A 43 -5.57 2.81 -3.79
N GLY A 44 -4.58 3.44 -3.15
CA GLY A 44 -3.63 4.33 -3.84
C GLY A 44 -2.85 3.60 -4.94
N GLN A 45 -2.39 2.37 -4.66
CA GLN A 45 -1.72 1.54 -5.68
C GLN A 45 -2.61 1.23 -6.88
N ARG A 46 -3.90 1.00 -6.66
CA ARG A 46 -4.86 0.79 -7.75
C ARG A 46 -5.09 2.06 -8.55
N SER A 47 -5.26 3.20 -7.88
CA SER A 47 -5.44 4.50 -8.53
C SER A 47 -4.26 4.82 -9.45
N VAL A 48 -3.03 4.66 -8.95
CA VAL A 48 -1.80 4.82 -9.75
C VAL A 48 -1.83 3.87 -10.95
N ALA A 49 -2.00 2.56 -10.74
CA ALA A 49 -2.00 1.59 -11.83
C ALA A 49 -3.06 1.85 -12.91
N ILE A 50 -4.25 2.34 -12.53
CA ILE A 50 -5.30 2.71 -13.49
C ILE A 50 -4.90 3.96 -14.29
N LYS A 51 -4.33 4.97 -13.65
CA LYS A 51 -3.88 6.20 -14.33
C LYS A 51 -2.76 5.90 -15.33
N SER A 52 -1.76 5.12 -14.94
CA SER A 52 -0.67 4.73 -15.83
C SER A 52 -1.19 3.87 -17.01
N LEU A 53 -2.19 3.01 -16.77
CA LEU A 53 -2.86 2.26 -17.84
C LEU A 53 -3.58 3.16 -18.85
N ILE A 54 -4.30 4.18 -18.36
CA ILE A 54 -4.99 5.15 -19.23
C ILE A 54 -3.98 5.92 -20.08
N GLN A 55 -2.81 6.27 -19.52
CA GLN A 55 -1.74 6.92 -20.27
C GLN A 55 -1.13 5.99 -21.33
N LEU A 56 -0.78 4.75 -20.97
CA LEU A 56 -0.24 3.75 -21.92
C LEU A 56 -1.15 3.55 -23.14
N ARG A 57 -2.47 3.47 -22.93
CA ARG A 57 -3.45 3.29 -24.01
C ARG A 57 -3.55 4.48 -24.98
N LYS A 58 -2.98 5.64 -24.65
CA LYS A 58 -2.92 6.78 -25.56
C LYS A 58 -1.79 6.68 -26.57
N TYR A 59 -0.70 6.01 -26.20
CA TYR A 59 0.54 5.97 -26.98
C TYR A 59 0.71 4.69 -27.78
N ASP A 60 -0.10 3.66 -27.50
CA ASP A 60 0.00 2.42 -28.23
C ASP A 60 -1.33 1.70 -28.43
N SER A 61 -1.36 0.85 -29.46
CA SER A 61 -2.46 -0.07 -29.77
C SER A 61 -2.34 -1.41 -29.05
N TRP A 62 -1.43 -1.54 -28.08
CA TRP A 62 -1.16 -2.78 -27.36
C TRP A 62 -2.27 -3.09 -26.34
N ASP A 63 -2.49 -4.38 -26.10
CA ASP A 63 -3.48 -4.91 -25.15
C ASP A 63 -3.03 -4.77 -23.69
N TRP A 64 -2.58 -3.58 -23.29
CA TRP A 64 -2.23 -3.30 -21.90
C TRP A 64 -3.45 -3.49 -21.00
N THR A 65 -3.23 -4.21 -19.90
CA THR A 65 -4.24 -4.48 -18.87
C THR A 65 -3.77 -3.95 -17.51
N THR A 66 -4.70 -3.83 -16.56
CA THR A 66 -4.36 -3.36 -15.20
C THR A 66 -3.33 -4.27 -14.52
N THR A 67 -3.30 -5.57 -14.88
CA THR A 67 -2.29 -6.53 -14.39
C THR A 67 -0.88 -6.12 -14.79
N HIS A 68 -0.69 -5.66 -16.02
CA HIS A 68 0.60 -5.17 -16.50
C HIS A 68 1.03 -3.90 -15.77
N ALA A 69 0.11 -2.95 -15.56
CA ALA A 69 0.39 -1.72 -14.84
C ALA A 69 0.77 -2.00 -13.37
N PHE A 70 0.05 -2.91 -12.70
CA PHE A 70 0.42 -3.34 -11.35
C PHE A 70 1.79 -4.04 -11.33
N TYR A 71 2.04 -4.94 -12.28
CA TYR A 71 3.30 -5.66 -12.37
C TYR A 71 4.51 -4.72 -12.54
N ALA A 72 4.40 -3.73 -13.41
CA ALA A 72 5.38 -2.67 -13.56
C ALA A 72 5.57 -1.84 -12.28
N ALA A 73 4.48 -1.37 -11.65
CA ALA A 73 4.54 -0.61 -10.40
C ALA A 73 5.21 -1.41 -9.26
N MET A 74 5.10 -2.74 -9.29
CA MET A 74 5.78 -3.64 -8.35
C MET A 74 7.29 -3.81 -8.62
N GLY A 75 7.83 -3.21 -9.70
CA GLY A 75 9.21 -3.38 -10.15
C GLY A 75 9.40 -4.58 -11.09
N GLY A 76 8.35 -4.96 -11.83
CA GLY A 76 8.36 -6.14 -12.70
C GLY A 76 9.16 -5.98 -13.98
N PHE A 77 9.46 -4.75 -14.41
CA PHE A 77 10.34 -4.46 -15.53
C PHE A 77 11.68 -3.95 -15.04
N VAL A 78 12.77 -4.44 -15.63
CA VAL A 78 14.14 -4.10 -15.24
C VAL A 78 14.93 -3.81 -16.50
N LEU A 79 15.59 -2.65 -16.55
CA LEU A 79 16.59 -2.36 -17.57
C LEU A 79 17.89 -3.09 -17.21
N VAL A 80 18.46 -3.78 -18.18
CA VAL A 80 19.74 -4.47 -18.06
C VAL A 80 20.67 -3.93 -19.14
N ASP A 81 21.86 -3.50 -18.72
CA ASP A 81 22.88 -3.08 -19.69
C ASP A 81 23.45 -4.30 -20.42
N LYS A 82 23.56 -4.23 -21.74
CA LYS A 82 24.22 -5.27 -22.54
C LYS A 82 25.70 -5.40 -22.19
N GLU A 83 26.35 -4.32 -21.77
CA GLU A 83 27.78 -4.29 -21.44
C GLU A 83 28.07 -4.63 -19.98
N ALA A 84 27.09 -4.43 -19.09
CA ALA A 84 27.17 -4.76 -17.66
C ALA A 84 25.91 -5.53 -17.22
N PRO A 85 25.85 -6.86 -17.46
CA PRO A 85 24.66 -7.68 -17.17
C PRO A 85 24.25 -7.72 -15.68
N ASP A 86 25.19 -7.39 -14.79
CA ASP A 86 24.98 -7.32 -13.35
C ASP A 86 24.31 -6.00 -12.93
N ALA A 87 24.40 -4.95 -13.76
CA ALA A 87 23.74 -3.67 -13.53
C ALA A 87 22.27 -3.75 -13.94
N ARG A 88 21.38 -3.69 -12.95
CA ARG A 88 19.93 -3.91 -13.11
C ARG A 88 19.17 -2.72 -12.51
N PHE A 89 18.32 -2.10 -13.32
CA PHE A 89 17.57 -0.90 -12.94
C PHE A 89 16.06 -1.17 -13.04
N PRO A 90 15.37 -1.43 -11.92
CA PRO A 90 13.92 -1.65 -11.92
C PRO A 90 13.19 -0.36 -12.31
N ILE A 91 12.27 -0.45 -13.28
CA ILE A 91 11.54 0.71 -13.83
C ILE A 91 10.03 0.64 -13.60
N SER A 92 9.39 1.80 -13.41
CA SER A 92 7.93 1.93 -13.22
C SER A 92 7.17 1.96 -14.54
N VAL A 93 5.83 1.94 -14.48
CA VAL A 93 5.01 2.13 -15.69
C VAL A 93 5.26 3.50 -16.32
N GLU A 94 5.36 4.53 -15.49
CA GLU A 94 5.57 5.91 -15.93
C GLU A 94 6.92 6.05 -16.64
N GLU A 95 7.95 5.40 -16.11
CA GLU A 95 9.26 5.35 -16.74
C GLU A 95 9.22 4.53 -18.04
N VAL A 96 8.47 3.44 -18.10
CA VAL A 96 8.21 2.71 -19.35
C VAL A 96 7.51 3.61 -20.38
N ILE A 97 6.49 4.37 -19.97
CA ILE A 97 5.79 5.34 -20.85
C ILE A 97 6.79 6.36 -21.38
N GLN A 98 7.59 6.96 -20.51
CA GLN A 98 8.59 7.96 -20.90
C GLN A 98 9.61 7.38 -21.90
N LEU A 99 10.07 6.16 -21.66
CA LEU A 99 10.99 5.47 -22.57
C LEU A 99 10.39 5.13 -23.93
N LEU A 100 9.09 4.82 -23.96
CA LEU A 100 8.34 4.61 -25.20
C LEU A 100 8.15 5.92 -25.95
N GLU A 101 7.80 7.01 -25.27
CA GLU A 101 7.66 8.36 -25.83
C GLU A 101 8.97 8.84 -26.46
N ASP A 102 10.09 8.68 -25.74
CA ASP A 102 11.42 9.09 -26.19
C ASP A 102 12.03 8.14 -27.24
N LYS A 103 11.36 7.02 -27.56
CA LYS A 103 11.84 5.96 -28.47
C LYS A 103 13.20 5.39 -28.07
N GLN A 104 13.46 5.30 -26.78
CA GLN A 104 14.75 4.84 -26.23
C GLN A 104 14.77 3.32 -26.01
N ILE A 105 13.64 2.63 -26.14
CA ILE A 105 13.56 1.18 -26.07
C ILE A 105 13.98 0.57 -27.42
N PRO A 106 14.95 -0.37 -27.45
CA PRO A 106 15.33 -1.08 -28.67
C PRO A 106 14.16 -1.84 -29.29
N PRO A 107 14.16 -2.08 -30.62
CA PRO A 107 13.09 -2.80 -31.31
C PRO A 107 12.75 -4.16 -30.69
N ASP A 108 13.75 -4.90 -30.22
CA ASP A 108 13.57 -6.19 -29.55
C ASP A 108 12.80 -6.06 -28.22
N GLY A 109 13.07 -4.99 -27.46
CA GLY A 109 12.37 -4.68 -26.21
C GLY A 109 10.94 -4.21 -26.45
N VAL A 110 10.71 -3.41 -27.49
CA VAL A 110 9.37 -3.00 -27.94
C VAL A 110 8.56 -4.23 -28.36
N GLY A 111 9.17 -5.13 -29.14
CA GLY A 111 8.54 -6.40 -29.54
C GLY A 111 8.18 -7.28 -28.35
N LEU A 112 9.05 -7.37 -27.34
CA LEU A 112 8.77 -8.10 -26.10
C LEU A 112 7.56 -7.53 -25.35
N LEU A 113 7.48 -6.20 -25.21
CA LEU A 113 6.37 -5.55 -24.53
C LEU A 113 5.05 -5.66 -25.31
N GLN A 114 5.10 -5.58 -26.65
CA GLN A 114 3.93 -5.74 -27.51
C GLN A 114 3.31 -7.14 -27.42
N HIS A 115 4.14 -8.17 -27.27
CA HIS A 115 3.68 -9.57 -27.20
C HIS A 115 3.47 -10.06 -25.76
N LEU A 116 3.73 -9.22 -24.76
CA LEU A 116 3.52 -9.57 -23.37
C LEU A 116 2.02 -9.67 -23.10
N ARG A 117 1.52 -10.89 -22.89
CA ARG A 117 0.12 -11.12 -22.54
C ARG A 117 -0.06 -11.10 -21.03
N GLN A 118 -1.29 -10.81 -20.61
CA GLN A 118 -1.66 -10.88 -19.20
C GLN A 118 -1.40 -12.28 -18.62
N GLU A 119 -1.65 -13.33 -19.41
CA GLU A 119 -1.40 -14.73 -19.05
C GLU A 119 0.07 -14.99 -18.70
N ASP A 120 1.02 -14.34 -19.39
CA ASP A 120 2.45 -14.51 -19.15
C ASP A 120 2.89 -13.91 -17.80
N ILE A 121 2.13 -12.94 -17.28
CA ILE A 121 2.31 -12.38 -15.94
C ILE A 121 1.58 -13.22 -14.90
N GLU A 122 0.38 -13.69 -15.21
CA GLU A 122 -0.42 -14.53 -14.31
C GLU A 122 0.24 -15.89 -14.05
N ASP A 123 0.91 -16.49 -15.02
CA ASP A 123 1.68 -17.73 -14.83
C ASP A 123 2.83 -17.57 -13.80
N ARG A 124 3.32 -16.34 -13.61
CA ARG A 124 4.34 -16.00 -12.60
C ARG A 124 3.73 -15.76 -11.21
N SER A 125 2.41 -15.54 -11.14
CA SER A 125 1.69 -15.32 -9.89
C SER A 125 1.46 -16.65 -9.17
N LYS A 126 1.91 -16.77 -7.93
CA LYS A 126 1.76 -18.00 -7.14
C LYS A 126 0.36 -18.22 -6.58
N ALA A 127 -0.55 -17.26 -6.78
CA ALA A 127 -1.97 -17.46 -6.51
C ALA A 127 -2.76 -17.31 -7.80
N ASN A 128 -3.39 -18.42 -8.20
CA ASN A 128 -4.38 -18.43 -9.27
C ASN A 128 -5.73 -17.95 -8.72
N SER A 129 -6.62 -17.47 -9.59
CA SER A 129 -7.96 -16.96 -9.27
C SER A 129 -8.77 -17.88 -8.33
N PHE A 130 -8.48 -19.19 -8.35
CA PHE A 130 -9.04 -20.18 -7.42
C PHE A 130 -8.72 -19.90 -5.93
N ALA A 131 -7.46 -19.58 -5.59
CA ALA A 131 -7.07 -19.29 -4.21
C ALA A 131 -7.67 -17.97 -3.69
N LYS A 132 -7.80 -16.97 -4.58
CA LYS A 132 -8.53 -15.72 -4.31
C LYS A 132 -10.02 -15.99 -4.05
N GLY A 133 -10.64 -16.88 -4.85
CA GLY A 133 -12.02 -17.31 -4.68
C GLY A 133 -12.30 -18.02 -3.34
N LEU A 134 -11.41 -18.93 -2.91
CA LEU A 134 -11.57 -19.64 -1.63
C LEU A 134 -11.53 -18.70 -0.43
N ALA A 135 -10.65 -17.69 -0.46
CA ALA A 135 -10.60 -16.66 0.58
C ALA A 135 -11.92 -15.87 0.65
N CYS A 136 -12.49 -15.50 -0.49
CA CYS A 136 -13.79 -14.84 -0.55
C CYS A 136 -14.92 -15.70 0.03
N VAL A 137 -14.94 -17.01 -0.26
CA VAL A 137 -15.92 -17.95 0.32
C VAL A 137 -15.81 -17.95 1.85
N GLN A 138 -14.60 -17.99 2.40
CA GLN A 138 -14.40 -17.99 3.85
C GLN A 138 -14.96 -16.73 4.53
N PHE A 139 -14.84 -15.56 3.89
CA PHE A 139 -15.43 -14.32 4.42
C PHE A 139 -16.95 -14.27 4.25
N VAL A 140 -17.50 -14.77 3.14
CA VAL A 140 -18.95 -14.86 2.92
C VAL A 140 -19.59 -15.81 3.94
N CYS A 141 -18.97 -16.96 4.20
CA CYS A 141 -19.43 -17.90 5.23
C CYS A 141 -19.42 -17.27 6.62
N LEU A 142 -18.37 -16.52 6.98
CA LEU A 142 -18.33 -15.77 8.23
C LEU A 142 -19.47 -14.73 8.30
N GLY A 143 -19.67 -13.96 7.23
CA GLY A 143 -20.76 -12.97 7.14
C GLY A 143 -22.14 -13.61 7.27
N LEU A 144 -22.37 -14.75 6.63
CA LEU A 144 -23.62 -15.52 6.75
C LEU A 144 -23.83 -16.06 8.16
N GLN A 145 -22.80 -16.60 8.82
CA GLN A 145 -22.87 -17.04 10.22
C GLN A 145 -23.26 -15.89 11.15
N CYS A 146 -22.61 -14.73 11.00
CA CYS A 146 -22.88 -13.54 11.80
C CYS A 146 -24.31 -13.01 11.56
N SER A 147 -24.73 -12.96 10.29
CA SER A 147 -26.08 -12.50 9.90
C SER A 147 -27.17 -13.44 10.41
N ALA A 148 -26.93 -14.76 10.36
CA ALA A 148 -27.85 -15.77 10.87
C ALA A 148 -28.00 -15.70 12.40
N ARG A 149 -26.92 -15.39 13.14
CA ARG A 149 -26.99 -15.16 14.60
C ARG A 149 -27.78 -13.90 14.92
N ALA A 150 -27.53 -12.81 14.19
CA ALA A 150 -28.26 -11.55 14.35
C ALA A 150 -29.76 -11.73 14.09
N ALA A 151 -30.13 -12.42 13.01
CA ALA A 151 -31.53 -12.71 12.66
C ALA A 151 -32.24 -13.62 13.68
N GLN A 152 -31.49 -14.42 14.45
CA GLN A 152 -32.03 -15.31 15.49
C GLN A 152 -31.98 -14.68 16.89
N HIS A 153 -31.62 -13.39 17.01
CA HIS A 153 -31.44 -12.69 18.29
C HIS A 153 -30.47 -13.39 19.24
N LEU A 154 -29.49 -14.11 18.69
CA LEU A 154 -28.43 -14.74 19.46
C LEU A 154 -27.34 -13.72 19.82
N PRO A 155 -26.73 -13.82 21.02
CA PRO A 155 -25.68 -12.89 21.42
C PRO A 155 -24.47 -13.02 20.50
N PHE A 156 -23.93 -11.87 20.13
CA PHE A 156 -22.77 -11.73 19.27
C PHE A 156 -21.52 -11.56 20.14
N THR A 157 -20.47 -12.32 19.86
CA THR A 157 -19.23 -12.23 20.63
C THR A 157 -18.38 -11.06 20.16
N LEU A 158 -17.48 -10.59 21.04
CA LEU A 158 -16.51 -9.56 20.70
C LEU A 158 -15.56 -10.04 19.59
N LEU A 159 -15.19 -11.31 19.61
CA LEU A 159 -14.34 -11.92 18.59
C LEU A 159 -15.04 -11.98 17.23
N GLU A 160 -16.31 -12.38 17.17
CA GLU A 160 -17.08 -12.37 15.92
C GLU A 160 -17.18 -10.95 15.34
N LEU A 161 -17.42 -9.94 16.18
CA LEU A 161 -17.48 -8.54 15.75
C LEU A 161 -16.18 -8.06 15.13
N VAL A 162 -15.07 -8.25 15.84
CA VAL A 162 -13.77 -7.82 15.32
C VAL A 162 -13.41 -8.58 14.06
N THR A 163 -13.69 -9.89 14.01
CA THR A 163 -13.41 -10.69 12.80
C THR A 163 -14.24 -10.21 11.60
N VAL A 164 -15.50 -9.81 11.79
CA VAL A 164 -16.31 -9.20 10.73
C VAL A 164 -15.74 -7.85 10.29
N ALA A 165 -15.34 -7.00 11.24
CA ALA A 165 -14.72 -5.72 10.91
C ALA A 165 -13.43 -5.91 10.09
N GLU A 166 -12.55 -6.82 10.52
CA GLU A 166 -11.32 -7.21 9.80
C GLU A 166 -11.65 -7.81 8.41
N ALA A 167 -12.68 -8.64 8.30
CA ALA A 167 -13.11 -9.25 7.06
C ALA A 167 -13.56 -8.19 6.03
N ILE A 168 -14.36 -7.20 6.45
CA ILE A 168 -14.84 -6.13 5.56
C ILE A 168 -13.66 -5.37 4.95
N VAL A 169 -12.70 -4.95 5.78
CA VAL A 169 -11.51 -4.22 5.33
C VAL A 169 -10.61 -5.09 4.45
N THR A 170 -10.48 -6.37 4.80
CA THR A 170 -9.69 -7.33 3.99
C THR A 170 -10.33 -7.58 2.63
N ILE A 171 -11.66 -7.70 2.54
CA ILE A 171 -12.39 -7.81 1.26
C ILE A 171 -12.14 -6.55 0.42
N GLY A 172 -12.26 -5.36 1.02
CA GLY A 172 -11.96 -4.10 0.33
C GLY A 172 -10.54 -4.09 -0.24
N THR A 173 -9.56 -4.52 0.56
CA THR A 173 -8.16 -4.68 0.14
C THR A 173 -8.02 -5.65 -1.05
N TYR A 174 -8.68 -6.81 -0.99
CA TYR A 174 -8.67 -7.80 -2.08
C TYR A 174 -9.29 -7.25 -3.38
N ILE A 175 -10.39 -6.50 -3.28
CA ILE A 175 -11.01 -5.85 -4.44
C ILE A 175 -10.03 -4.84 -5.07
N MET A 176 -9.33 -4.06 -4.25
CA MET A 176 -8.34 -3.10 -4.76
C MET A 176 -7.15 -3.79 -5.44
N TRP A 177 -6.74 -4.96 -4.95
CA TRP A 177 -5.64 -5.74 -5.50
C TRP A 177 -6.07 -6.91 -6.40
N TRP A 178 -7.30 -6.92 -6.91
CA TRP A 178 -7.80 -8.07 -7.67
C TRP A 178 -6.90 -8.44 -8.85
N ASN A 179 -6.49 -7.43 -9.63
CA ASN A 179 -5.60 -7.56 -10.79
C ASN A 179 -4.11 -7.49 -10.42
N LYS A 180 -3.75 -7.36 -9.14
CA LYS A 180 -2.36 -7.31 -8.71
C LYS A 180 -1.80 -8.75 -8.65
N PRO A 181 -0.67 -9.05 -9.33
CA PRO A 181 -0.05 -10.37 -9.24
C PRO A 181 0.40 -10.72 -7.81
N PHE A 182 0.30 -12.00 -7.42
CA PHE A 182 0.59 -12.46 -6.06
C PHE A 182 1.90 -13.25 -5.98
N ASP A 183 2.76 -12.90 -5.01
CA ASP A 183 4.03 -13.58 -4.73
C ASP A 183 4.92 -13.82 -5.97
N VAL A 184 4.95 -12.86 -6.89
CA VAL A 184 5.80 -12.91 -8.08
C VAL A 184 7.25 -12.67 -7.70
N THR A 185 8.15 -13.47 -8.28
CA THR A 185 9.59 -13.41 -7.99
C THR A 185 10.47 -13.20 -9.22
N SER A 186 9.92 -13.37 -10.42
CA SER A 186 10.62 -13.13 -11.69
C SER A 186 10.29 -11.74 -12.23
N THR A 187 11.29 -11.11 -12.85
CA THR A 187 11.16 -9.83 -13.57
C THR A 187 11.22 -10.05 -15.07
N ILE A 188 10.83 -9.05 -15.86
CA ILE A 188 11.04 -8.99 -17.31
C ILE A 188 12.23 -8.06 -17.55
N GLU A 189 13.25 -8.58 -18.22
CA GLU A 189 14.50 -7.86 -18.47
C GLU A 189 14.44 -7.22 -19.86
N LEU A 190 14.62 -5.89 -19.92
CA LEU A 190 14.73 -5.11 -21.15
C LEU A 190 16.21 -4.80 -21.37
N HIS A 191 16.80 -5.41 -22.40
CA HIS A 191 18.22 -5.25 -22.70
C HIS A 191 18.47 -4.03 -23.57
N ILE A 192 19.16 -3.03 -23.03
CA ILE A 192 19.46 -1.75 -23.70
C ILE A 192 20.98 -1.52 -23.69
N SER A 193 21.51 -0.90 -24.74
CA SER A 193 22.89 -0.40 -24.76
C SER A 193 22.94 0.93 -23.99
N SER A 194 23.81 1.08 -22.98
CA SER A 194 23.88 2.25 -22.08
C SER A 194 22.70 2.41 -21.10
N ALA A 195 22.24 1.30 -20.52
CA ALA A 195 21.17 1.30 -19.51
C ALA A 195 21.55 2.12 -18.27
N SER A 196 22.83 2.18 -17.88
CA SER A 196 23.28 2.98 -16.73
C SER A 196 23.09 4.49 -16.94
N THR A 197 23.40 4.99 -18.13
CA THR A 197 23.24 6.41 -18.49
C THR A 197 21.76 6.78 -18.52
N LEU A 198 20.93 5.91 -19.09
CA LEU A 198 19.48 6.08 -19.15
C LEU A 198 18.83 6.03 -17.75
N ALA A 199 19.19 5.05 -16.94
CA ALA A 199 18.72 4.93 -15.56
C ALA A 199 19.13 6.16 -14.72
N SER A 200 20.34 6.70 -14.94
CA SER A 200 20.80 7.92 -14.26
C SER A 200 20.02 9.17 -14.68
N SER A 201 19.64 9.28 -15.96
CA SER A 201 18.80 10.36 -16.48
C SER A 201 17.38 10.32 -15.90
N ILE A 202 16.81 9.12 -15.81
CA ILE A 202 15.49 8.89 -15.21
C ILE A 202 15.50 9.16 -13.70
N CYS A 203 16.60 8.81 -13.00
CA CYS A 203 16.72 9.05 -11.56
C CYS A 203 17.01 10.52 -11.19
N ASN A 204 17.48 11.35 -12.13
CA ASN A 204 17.80 12.78 -11.94
C ASN A 204 17.23 13.66 -13.07
N PRO A 205 15.92 13.97 -13.05
CA PRO A 205 15.30 14.82 -14.07
C PRO A 205 15.75 16.31 -14.03
N SER A 206 16.42 16.75 -12.96
CA SER A 206 16.82 18.16 -12.76
C SER A 206 18.06 18.60 -13.55
N HIS A 207 18.89 17.67 -14.05
CA HIS A 207 20.07 18.03 -14.85
C HIS A 207 19.83 18.02 -16.37
N SER A 208 18.79 17.34 -16.86
CA SER A 208 18.52 17.25 -18.31
C SER A 208 17.84 18.50 -18.86
N ILE A 209 17.10 19.26 -18.04
CA ILE A 209 16.44 20.51 -18.46
C ILE A 209 17.44 21.66 -18.64
N ILE A 210 18.58 21.65 -17.92
CA ILE A 210 19.59 22.72 -18.04
C ILE A 210 20.51 22.48 -19.26
N ALA A 211 20.68 21.24 -19.71
CA ALA A 211 21.58 20.92 -20.82
C ALA A 211 20.97 21.17 -22.23
N SER A 212 19.65 21.28 -22.37
CA SER A 212 19.00 21.49 -23.68
C SER A 212 18.62 22.95 -23.97
N HIS A 213 18.75 23.86 -23.00
CA HIS A 213 18.51 25.29 -23.18
C HIS A 213 19.61 26.17 -22.54
N SER A 214 20.87 25.91 -22.87
CA SER A 214 21.95 26.86 -22.61
C SER A 214 22.27 27.68 -23.87
N SER A 215 21.45 28.70 -24.13
CA SER A 215 21.98 29.95 -24.69
C SER A 215 22.56 30.74 -23.52
N PRO A 216 23.82 31.21 -23.58
CA PRO A 216 24.42 31.93 -22.47
C PRO A 216 23.74 33.29 -22.34
N VAL A 217 22.89 33.46 -21.33
CA VAL A 217 22.46 34.79 -20.89
C VAL A 217 23.63 35.40 -20.12
N ILE A 218 24.41 36.21 -20.83
CA ILE A 218 25.40 37.11 -20.25
C ILE A 218 24.63 38.16 -19.44
N SER A 219 24.76 38.13 -18.12
CA SER A 219 24.36 39.23 -17.25
C SER A 219 25.45 40.33 -17.26
N ASN A 220 25.02 41.58 -17.27
CA ASN A 220 25.88 42.74 -17.57
C ASN A 220 26.91 43.12 -16.48
N ASP A 221 27.01 42.41 -15.35
CA ASP A 221 27.78 42.87 -14.18
C ASP A 221 28.88 41.91 -13.67
N GLY A 222 29.26 40.87 -14.43
CA GLY A 222 30.53 40.17 -14.21
C GLY A 222 30.75 39.52 -12.83
N ARG A 223 29.70 39.17 -12.08
CA ARG A 223 29.81 38.37 -10.84
C ARG A 223 28.89 37.15 -10.85
N PRO A 224 29.36 35.98 -10.39
CA PRO A 224 28.52 34.79 -10.26
C PRO A 224 27.53 34.96 -9.10
N SER A 225 26.24 34.75 -9.38
CA SER A 225 25.17 34.64 -8.40
C SER A 225 25.19 33.26 -7.75
N GLN A 226 25.42 33.20 -6.44
CA GLN A 226 25.14 32.03 -5.61
C GLN A 226 23.69 32.09 -5.17
N GLU A 227 22.81 31.30 -5.80
CA GLU A 227 21.51 30.97 -5.21
C GLU A 227 21.69 29.78 -4.26
N GLY A 228 21.17 29.96 -3.04
CA GLY A 228 21.38 29.08 -1.91
C GLY A 228 20.75 27.71 -2.08
N VAL A 229 21.59 26.68 -1.98
CA VAL A 229 21.17 25.28 -1.83
C VAL A 229 20.64 25.09 -0.41
N SER A 230 19.36 24.73 -0.29
CA SER A 230 18.72 24.35 0.97
C SER A 230 19.34 23.04 1.48
N GLU A 231 20.11 23.10 2.56
CA GLU A 231 20.67 21.94 3.25
C GLU A 231 19.61 21.24 4.10
N ASN A 232 18.96 20.23 3.52
CA ASN A 232 18.42 19.13 4.31
C ASN A 232 18.42 17.87 3.44
N PRO A 233 19.45 17.02 3.50
CA PRO A 233 19.47 15.81 2.69
C PRO A 233 18.41 14.86 3.23
N ASP A 234 17.39 14.61 2.43
CA ASP A 234 16.47 13.50 2.66
C ASP A 234 17.32 12.23 2.83
N VAL A 235 16.90 11.27 3.67
CA VAL A 235 17.65 10.02 3.88
C VAL A 235 17.88 9.26 2.54
N LEU A 236 17.08 9.58 1.52
CA LEU A 236 17.22 9.13 0.12
C LEU A 236 18.33 9.82 -0.69
N ASP A 237 18.75 11.03 -0.31
CA ASP A 237 19.85 11.79 -0.95
C ASP A 237 21.23 11.42 -0.39
N VAL A 238 21.29 10.68 0.72
CA VAL A 238 22.54 10.20 1.33
C VAL A 238 23.00 8.86 0.72
N LEU A 239 22.13 8.18 -0.02
CA LEU A 239 22.47 6.91 -0.67
C LEU A 239 23.22 7.16 -1.99
N PRO A 240 24.36 6.46 -2.25
CA PRO A 240 25.05 6.56 -3.52
C PRO A 240 24.14 6.17 -4.69
N LEU A 241 24.38 6.79 -5.86
CA LEU A 241 23.50 6.74 -7.04
C LEU A 241 23.20 5.31 -7.52
N ASP A 242 24.15 4.40 -7.36
CA ASP A 242 24.01 2.97 -7.63
C ASP A 242 22.93 2.32 -6.76
N GLN A 243 22.90 2.65 -5.48
CA GLN A 243 21.95 2.13 -4.50
C GLN A 243 20.54 2.68 -4.72
N ARG A 244 20.42 3.94 -5.15
CA ARG A 244 19.15 4.62 -5.51
C ARG A 244 18.53 4.04 -6.79
N ALA A 245 19.35 3.80 -7.81
CA ALA A 245 18.92 3.24 -9.09
C ALA A 245 18.51 1.76 -8.99
N MET A 246 19.00 1.04 -7.98
CA MET A 246 18.61 -0.35 -7.70
C MET A 246 17.31 -0.48 -6.88
N MET A 247 16.76 0.61 -6.32
CA MET A 247 15.50 0.54 -5.56
C MET A 247 14.32 0.30 -6.50
N THR A 248 13.36 -0.54 -6.08
CA THR A 248 12.12 -0.69 -6.84
C THR A 248 11.44 0.68 -6.97
N PRO A 249 10.76 0.99 -8.08
CA PRO A 249 10.14 2.29 -8.28
C PRO A 249 9.16 2.67 -7.17
N ALA A 250 8.49 1.68 -6.57
CA ALA A 250 7.67 1.83 -5.38
C ALA A 250 8.43 2.33 -4.12
N ASN A 251 9.74 2.07 -4.01
CA ASN A 251 10.60 2.64 -2.97
C ASN A 251 11.11 4.05 -3.32
N ARG A 252 11.20 4.41 -4.62
CA ARG A 252 11.45 5.80 -5.08
C ARG A 252 10.21 6.69 -4.88
N GLN A 253 9.01 6.14 -5.04
CA GLN A 253 7.71 6.79 -4.80
C GLN A 253 7.32 6.93 -3.31
N HIS A 254 8.23 6.74 -2.35
CA HIS A 254 7.94 7.04 -0.93
C HIS A 254 7.76 8.54 -0.64
N GLN A 255 8.00 9.41 -1.60
CA GLN A 255 7.48 10.77 -1.55
C GLN A 255 5.95 10.65 -1.71
N PRO A 256 5.13 11.00 -0.69
CA PRO A 256 3.69 10.95 -0.82
C PRO A 256 3.35 11.91 -1.95
N GLN A 257 3.08 11.37 -3.15
CA GLN A 257 2.42 12.14 -4.19
C GLN A 257 1.16 12.66 -3.52
N SER A 258 1.02 13.99 -3.54
CA SER A 258 -0.11 14.74 -3.01
C SER A 258 -1.38 13.90 -3.14
N MET A 259 -2.12 13.69 -2.04
CA MET A 259 -3.44 13.04 -2.05
C MET A 259 -4.23 13.57 -3.25
N GLU A 260 -4.28 12.79 -4.32
CA GLU A 260 -4.99 13.21 -5.52
C GLU A 260 -6.48 13.02 -5.27
N GLU A 261 -7.29 13.89 -5.87
CA GLU A 261 -8.72 14.10 -5.66
C GLU A 261 -9.61 12.84 -5.75
N HIS A 262 -9.07 11.70 -6.21
CA HIS A 262 -9.80 10.45 -6.41
C HIS A 262 -9.45 9.32 -5.43
N ASP A 263 -8.51 9.52 -4.50
CA ASP A 263 -8.19 8.50 -3.51
C ASP A 263 -9.17 8.53 -2.32
N ILE A 264 -9.50 7.34 -1.81
CA ILE A 264 -10.34 7.21 -0.61
C ILE A 264 -9.63 7.90 0.54
N ASP A 265 -10.28 8.90 1.14
CA ASP A 265 -9.72 9.61 2.28
C ASP A 265 -9.43 8.63 3.44
N PRO A 266 -8.19 8.61 3.97
CA PRO A 266 -7.81 7.70 5.05
C PRO A 266 -8.60 7.98 6.34
N GLY A 267 -9.05 9.21 6.56
CA GLY A 267 -9.91 9.58 7.69
C GLY A 267 -11.27 8.89 7.62
N PHE A 268 -11.95 8.90 6.47
CA PHE A 268 -13.22 8.19 6.31
C PHE A 268 -13.09 6.69 6.52
N LEU A 269 -12.02 6.06 6.02
CA LEU A 269 -11.75 4.64 6.27
C LEU A 269 -11.54 4.35 7.75
N ALA A 270 -10.77 5.18 8.45
CA ALA A 270 -10.51 5.04 9.88
C ALA A 270 -11.78 5.21 10.73
N VAL A 271 -12.60 6.22 10.42
CA VAL A 271 -13.88 6.47 11.10
C VAL A 271 -14.80 5.27 10.90
N GLY A 272 -14.97 4.81 9.66
CA GLY A 272 -15.82 3.67 9.35
C GLY A 272 -15.35 2.41 10.09
N PHE A 273 -14.05 2.17 10.10
CA PHE A 273 -13.47 1.02 10.78
C PHE A 273 -13.60 1.10 12.30
N GLY A 274 -13.28 2.23 12.91
CA GLY A 274 -13.45 2.46 14.36
C GLY A 274 -14.92 2.37 14.78
N ALA A 275 -15.85 2.88 13.95
CA ALA A 275 -17.28 2.80 14.21
C ALA A 275 -17.79 1.35 14.29
N LEU A 276 -17.23 0.41 13.53
CA LEU A 276 -17.60 -1.01 13.63
C LEU A 276 -17.33 -1.57 15.03
N HIS A 277 -16.24 -1.16 15.70
CA HIS A 277 -15.94 -1.57 17.07
C HIS A 277 -16.88 -0.97 18.12
N THR A 278 -17.51 0.17 17.81
CA THR A 278 -18.54 0.76 18.67
C THR A 278 -19.84 -0.04 18.68
N ALA A 279 -20.07 -0.95 17.72
CA ALA A 279 -21.25 -1.81 17.73
C ALA A 279 -21.33 -2.70 19.00
N ALA A 280 -20.18 -3.02 19.61
CA ALA A 280 -20.11 -3.72 20.90
C ALA A 280 -20.31 -2.82 22.13
N TRP A 281 -20.80 -1.58 21.98
CA TRP A 281 -20.91 -0.62 23.09
C TRP A 281 -21.66 -1.17 24.31
N ASN A 282 -22.67 -1.99 24.06
CA ASN A 282 -23.56 -2.57 25.08
C ASN A 282 -23.33 -4.07 25.29
N PHE A 283 -22.20 -4.62 24.84
CA PHE A 283 -21.90 -6.04 25.05
C PHE A 283 -21.61 -6.33 26.51
N ASN A 284 -21.71 -7.61 26.87
CA ASN A 284 -21.34 -8.09 28.21
C ASN A 284 -19.83 -8.24 28.29
N PHE A 285 -19.23 -7.54 29.26
CA PHE A 285 -17.82 -7.67 29.60
C PHE A 285 -17.68 -8.26 31.00
N PRO A 286 -16.61 -9.04 31.29
CA PRO A 286 -16.41 -9.63 32.60
C PRO A 286 -16.30 -8.61 33.74
N THR A 287 -15.79 -7.41 33.45
CA THR A 287 -15.65 -6.31 34.41
C THR A 287 -16.06 -4.95 33.82
N LEU A 288 -16.37 -3.99 34.71
CA LEU A 288 -16.65 -2.60 34.31
C LEU A 288 -15.43 -1.92 33.67
N VAL A 289 -14.23 -2.27 34.13
CA VAL A 289 -12.97 -1.72 33.62
C VAL A 289 -12.77 -2.14 32.16
N GLU A 290 -12.90 -3.44 31.85
CA GLU A 290 -12.78 -3.96 30.49
C GLU A 290 -13.77 -3.31 29.53
N ARG A 291 -15.03 -3.12 29.98
CA ARG A 291 -16.05 -2.42 29.20
C ARG A 291 -15.66 -0.97 28.89
N ASN A 292 -15.17 -0.24 29.88
CA ASN A 292 -14.79 1.16 29.69
C ASN A 292 -13.55 1.29 28.81
N LEU A 293 -12.55 0.41 29.00
CA LEU A 293 -11.35 0.36 28.16
C LEU A 293 -11.70 0.00 26.71
N TRP A 294 -12.66 -0.90 26.48
CA TRP A 294 -13.18 -1.19 25.14
C TRP A 294 -13.76 0.07 24.49
N ARG A 295 -14.68 0.75 25.19
CA ARG A 295 -15.33 1.97 24.69
C ARG A 295 -14.32 3.08 24.36
N ILE A 296 -13.37 3.33 25.26
CA ILE A 296 -12.29 4.30 25.06
C ILE A 296 -11.44 3.91 23.85
N SER A 297 -11.05 2.64 23.75
CA SER A 297 -10.23 2.15 22.63
C SER A 297 -10.98 2.29 21.31
N SER A 298 -12.24 1.89 21.22
CA SER A 298 -13.05 2.05 19.99
C SER A 298 -13.19 3.52 19.56
N LEU A 299 -13.33 4.45 20.51
CA LEU A 299 -13.34 5.88 20.22
C LEU A 299 -11.98 6.39 19.73
N ILE A 300 -10.88 5.93 20.33
CA ILE A 300 -9.52 6.24 19.87
C ILE A 300 -9.32 5.78 18.41
N LEU A 301 -9.75 4.57 18.08
CA LEU A 301 -9.65 4.04 16.71
C LEU A 301 -10.43 4.88 15.72
N ALA A 302 -11.65 5.30 16.09
CA ALA A 302 -12.50 6.12 15.22
C ALA A 302 -12.01 7.56 15.03
N THR A 303 -11.28 8.12 16.00
CA THR A 303 -10.98 9.57 16.04
C THR A 303 -9.52 9.93 15.83
N SER A 304 -8.57 9.04 16.13
CA SER A 304 -7.12 9.32 16.05
C SER A 304 -6.67 9.87 14.69
N LEU A 305 -7.01 9.21 13.58
CA LEU A 305 -6.63 9.65 12.23
C LEU A 305 -7.33 10.94 11.78
N PRO A 306 -8.65 11.13 11.98
CA PRO A 306 -9.30 12.42 11.75
C PRO A 306 -8.68 13.57 12.55
N ILE A 307 -8.35 13.34 13.83
CA ILE A 307 -7.68 14.34 14.67
C ILE A 307 -6.31 14.70 14.08
N TYR A 308 -5.51 13.71 13.68
CA TYR A 308 -4.23 13.94 13.03
C TYR A 308 -4.38 14.80 11.76
N PHE A 309 -5.37 14.48 10.91
CA PHE A 309 -5.64 15.23 9.69
C PHE A 309 -6.06 16.69 9.96
N LEU A 310 -6.90 16.91 10.97
CA LEU A 310 -7.28 18.26 11.40
C LEU A 310 -6.08 19.05 11.95
N CYS A 311 -5.21 18.41 12.74
CA CYS A 311 -3.95 19.03 13.18
C CYS A 311 -3.05 19.39 12.00
N TRP A 312 -2.98 18.52 10.99
CA TRP A 312 -2.22 18.76 9.77
C TRP A 312 -2.77 19.97 9.00
N ILE A 313 -4.08 20.03 8.75
CA ILE A 313 -4.72 21.19 8.09
C ILE A 313 -4.43 22.47 8.88
N PHE A 314 -4.63 22.46 10.20
CA PHE A 314 -4.45 23.65 11.03
C PHE A 314 -3.01 24.18 10.98
N ILE A 315 -2.01 23.29 11.07
CA ILE A 315 -0.59 23.67 11.01
C ILE A 315 -0.19 24.16 9.61
N MET A 316 -0.75 23.56 8.56
CA MET A 316 -0.48 23.98 7.18
C MET A 316 -1.19 25.29 6.82
N ALA A 317 -2.36 25.55 7.42
CA ALA A 317 -3.13 26.79 7.23
C ALA A 317 -2.57 27.99 8.01
N SER A 318 -1.68 27.78 8.98
CA SER A 318 -1.12 28.90 9.76
C SER A 318 -0.23 29.80 8.90
N GLU A 319 -0.38 31.12 9.05
CA GLU A 319 0.24 32.17 8.21
C GLU A 319 1.77 32.15 8.18
N GLU A 320 2.41 31.45 9.12
CA GLU A 320 3.87 31.27 9.16
C GLU A 320 4.32 30.32 8.03
N LYS A 321 4.31 30.85 6.81
CA LYS A 321 4.68 30.15 5.58
C LYS A 321 6.15 29.74 5.69
N ASP A 322 6.40 28.44 5.60
CA ASP A 322 7.74 27.83 5.57
C ASP A 322 8.56 27.87 6.87
N SER A 323 7.90 27.87 8.04
CA SER A 323 8.60 27.65 9.32
C SER A 323 9.22 26.24 9.38
N PRO A 324 10.53 26.09 9.64
CA PRO A 324 11.21 24.79 9.68
C PRO A 324 10.73 23.89 10.82
N GLN A 325 9.98 24.44 11.78
CA GLN A 325 9.45 23.70 12.92
C GLN A 325 8.18 22.90 12.60
N LYS A 326 7.39 23.33 11.61
CA LYS A 326 6.12 22.68 11.22
C LYS A 326 6.26 21.17 10.95
N PRO A 327 7.22 20.68 10.13
CA PRO A 327 7.38 19.25 9.91
C PRO A 327 7.79 18.49 11.17
N ALA A 328 8.60 19.09 12.05
CA ALA A 328 9.00 18.47 13.31
C ALA A 328 7.80 18.33 14.27
N ILE A 329 6.97 19.36 14.38
CA ILE A 329 5.74 19.33 15.19
C ILE A 329 4.78 18.26 14.68
N LEU A 330 4.50 18.24 13.36
CA LEU A 330 3.63 17.24 12.74
C LEU A 330 4.14 15.82 12.98
N ARG A 331 5.46 15.60 12.91
CA ARG A 331 6.07 14.30 13.20
C ARG A 331 5.84 13.86 14.65
N TRP A 332 6.00 14.74 15.62
CA TRP A 332 5.73 14.40 17.03
C TRP A 332 4.26 14.12 17.29
N ILE A 333 3.35 14.90 16.68
CA ILE A 333 1.91 14.64 16.73
C ILE A 333 1.59 13.27 16.12
N ALA A 334 2.17 12.94 14.96
CA ALA A 334 2.00 11.63 14.32
C ALA A 334 2.47 10.47 15.20
N ILE A 335 3.65 10.61 15.83
CA ILE A 335 4.20 9.59 16.75
C ILE A 335 3.28 9.39 17.95
N LEU A 336 2.79 10.47 18.55
CA LEU A 336 1.91 10.41 19.71
C LEU A 336 0.56 9.75 19.37
N ILE A 337 -0.11 10.25 18.33
CA ILE A 337 -1.42 9.75 17.90
C ILE A 337 -1.30 8.30 17.43
N GLY A 338 -0.28 7.99 16.63
CA GLY A 338 -0.01 6.63 16.16
C GLY A 338 0.29 5.67 17.31
N GLY A 339 1.05 6.10 18.32
CA GLY A 339 1.32 5.30 19.51
C GLY A 339 0.05 4.98 20.29
N VAL A 340 -0.81 5.97 20.51
CA VAL A 340 -2.11 5.79 21.20
C VAL A 340 -3.03 4.87 20.41
N TYR A 341 -3.07 5.00 19.07
CA TYR A 341 -3.82 4.09 18.20
C TYR A 341 -3.32 2.64 18.32
N ILE A 342 -2.01 2.41 18.28
CA ILE A 342 -1.42 1.06 18.38
C ILE A 342 -1.75 0.42 19.74
N LEU A 343 -1.68 1.19 20.83
CA LEU A 343 -2.04 0.71 22.17
C LEU A 343 -3.52 0.32 22.25
N ALA A 344 -4.41 1.18 21.75
CA ALA A 344 -5.83 0.87 21.66
C ALA A 344 -6.06 -0.41 20.83
N ARG A 345 -5.29 -0.60 19.75
CA ARG A 345 -5.38 -1.81 18.92
C ARG A 345 -4.96 -3.07 19.62
N ILE A 346 -3.78 -3.08 20.24
CA ILE A 346 -3.30 -4.22 21.01
C ILE A 346 -4.33 -4.59 22.08
N TYR A 347 -4.90 -3.59 22.77
CA TYR A 347 -5.96 -3.81 23.74
C TYR A 347 -7.20 -4.46 23.11
N THR A 348 -7.76 -3.89 22.02
CA THR A 348 -8.97 -4.46 21.39
C THR A 348 -8.77 -5.91 20.93
N LEU A 349 -7.62 -6.23 20.33
CA LEU A 349 -7.31 -7.60 19.91
C LEU A 349 -7.16 -8.55 21.11
N ALA A 350 -6.51 -8.10 22.19
CA ALA A 350 -6.37 -8.88 23.41
C ALA A 350 -7.73 -9.11 24.09
N GLU A 351 -8.57 -8.08 24.19
CA GLU A 351 -9.88 -8.14 24.83
C GLU A 351 -10.84 -9.09 24.09
N CYS A 352 -10.74 -9.22 22.77
CA CYS A 352 -11.48 -10.23 22.00
C CYS A 352 -11.20 -11.65 22.48
N LEU A 353 -9.96 -11.94 22.89
CA LEU A 353 -9.55 -13.26 23.39
C LEU A 353 -9.86 -13.40 24.89
N VAL A 354 -9.56 -12.37 25.67
CA VAL A 354 -9.79 -12.37 27.13
C VAL A 354 -11.28 -12.48 27.44
N SER A 355 -12.14 -11.79 26.71
CA SER A 355 -13.59 -11.85 26.92
C SER A 355 -14.17 -13.25 26.73
N LEU A 356 -13.52 -14.15 25.97
CA LEU A 356 -13.96 -15.55 25.82
C LEU A 356 -13.98 -16.32 27.14
N ARG A 357 -13.18 -15.90 28.14
CA ARG A 357 -13.10 -16.58 29.45
C ARG A 357 -14.43 -16.60 30.21
N ARG A 358 -15.33 -15.66 29.94
CA ARG A 358 -16.62 -15.50 30.63
C ARG A 358 -17.70 -14.99 29.67
N GLN A 359 -18.09 -15.84 28.71
CA GLN A 359 -19.21 -15.57 27.80
C GLN A 359 -20.54 -16.09 28.37
N PRO A 360 -21.68 -15.41 28.09
CA PRO A 360 -22.99 -15.89 28.50
C PRO A 360 -23.35 -17.18 27.76
N LEU A 361 -24.08 -18.10 28.43
CA LEU A 361 -24.41 -19.43 27.91
C LEU A 361 -25.05 -19.41 26.51
N ARG A 362 -25.86 -18.39 26.22
CA ARG A 362 -26.52 -18.20 24.93
C ARG A 362 -25.56 -18.03 23.75
N VAL A 363 -24.29 -17.69 23.99
CA VAL A 363 -23.27 -17.62 22.92
C VAL A 363 -23.02 -18.98 22.30
N TYR A 364 -23.10 -20.06 23.09
CA TYR A 364 -22.86 -21.42 22.63
C TYR A 364 -24.03 -22.02 21.85
N GLU A 365 -25.15 -21.30 21.70
CA GLU A 365 -26.26 -21.73 20.86
C GLU A 365 -25.85 -21.64 19.39
N THR A 366 -25.95 -22.76 18.68
CA THR A 366 -25.66 -22.84 17.24
C THR A 366 -26.86 -22.35 16.43
N THR A 367 -26.59 -21.65 15.32
CA THR A 367 -27.64 -21.20 14.40
C THR A 367 -28.38 -22.37 13.78
N LYS A 368 -29.71 -22.33 13.70
CA LYS A 368 -30.54 -23.46 13.22
C LYS A 368 -30.14 -24.02 11.85
N TRP A 369 -29.55 -23.23 10.97
CA TRP A 369 -29.19 -23.69 9.62
C TRP A 369 -28.01 -24.67 9.59
N THR A 370 -27.15 -24.69 10.63
CA THR A 370 -26.03 -25.64 10.70
C THR A 370 -26.54 -27.07 10.82
N LEU A 371 -27.75 -27.27 11.34
CA LEU A 371 -28.42 -28.58 11.40
C LEU A 371 -28.72 -29.19 10.03
N TYR A 372 -28.71 -28.38 8.95
CA TYR A 372 -28.95 -28.86 7.59
C TYR A 372 -27.67 -29.25 6.85
N PHE A 373 -26.49 -28.98 7.42
CA PHE A 373 -25.22 -29.43 6.86
C PHE A 373 -24.78 -30.73 7.55
N PRO A 374 -24.31 -31.75 6.79
CA PRO A 374 -23.81 -32.98 7.38
C PRO A 374 -22.60 -32.66 8.25
N HIS A 375 -22.70 -32.98 9.53
CA HIS A 375 -21.60 -32.98 10.48
C HIS A 375 -20.90 -34.34 10.36
N PHE A 376 -19.66 -34.36 9.88
CA PHE A 376 -18.83 -35.56 9.78
C PHE A 376 -17.91 -35.72 10.99
#